data_AF-A0A561EMY6-F1
#
_entry.id   AF-A0A561EMY6-F1
#
_cell.length_a   1.000
_cell.length_b   1.000
_cell.length_c   1.000
_cell.angle_alpha   90.00
_cell.angle_beta   90.00
_cell.angle_gamma   90.00
#
_symmetry.space_group_name_H-M   'P 1'
#
loop_
_entity.id
_entity.type
_entity.pdbx_description
1 polymer ?
#
loop_
_entity_poly.entity_id
_entity_poly.type
_entity_poly.pdbx_seq_one_letter_code
_entity_poly.pdbx_strand_id
1 'polypeptide(L)'
;MTTPVDLDAVRQHLENTVMVDRVRISRPTGTPQLDVETGLLGPIPADVVWEGNGAVLSAHGLAAVENLVGGKWLDDTASWYGLITPLHAPLPQRGDRVEVAVSSSSTGGTAGRVWQALDPAEASTVEVARITRLDEITPP
;
A
#
# COMPACT_ATOMS: atom_id res chain seq x y z
N MET A 1 -29.93 12.11 -19.46
CA MET A 1 -28.63 11.80 -20.08
C MET A 1 -27.57 12.11 -19.05
N THR A 2 -26.75 11.13 -18.66
CA THR A 2 -25.67 11.34 -17.69
C THR A 2 -24.47 11.96 -18.39
N THR A 3 -23.88 12.99 -17.77
CA THR A 3 -22.67 13.64 -18.26
C THR A 3 -21.52 12.63 -18.34
N PRO A 4 -20.68 12.65 -19.40
CA PRO A 4 -19.49 11.81 -19.47
C PRO A 4 -18.58 12.02 -18.26
N VAL A 5 -17.99 10.92 -17.76
CA VAL A 5 -17.03 10.99 -16.66
C VAL A 5 -15.71 11.58 -17.16
N ASP A 6 -15.29 12.68 -16.56
CA ASP A 6 -13.98 13.29 -16.79
C ASP A 6 -12.93 12.55 -15.92
N LEU A 7 -12.12 11.71 -16.55
CA LEU A 7 -11.10 10.92 -15.86
C LEU A 7 -9.96 11.77 -15.31
N ASP A 8 -9.67 12.93 -15.89
CA ASP A 8 -8.62 13.81 -15.38
C ASP A 8 -9.07 14.51 -14.10
N ALA A 9 -10.33 14.94 -14.05
CA ALA A 9 -10.92 15.46 -12.83
C ALA A 9 -10.93 14.39 -11.70
N VAL A 10 -11.22 13.13 -12.03
CA VAL A 10 -11.18 12.02 -11.06
C VAL A 10 -9.76 11.78 -10.55
N ARG A 11 -8.75 11.74 -11.42
CA ARG A 11 -7.33 11.59 -11.03
C ARG A 11 -6.89 12.69 -10.08
N GLN A 12 -7.14 13.95 -10.46
CA GLN A 12 -6.82 15.10 -9.61
C GLN A 12 -7.54 15.04 -8.27
N HIS A 13 -8.79 14.60 -8.25
CA HIS A 13 -9.52 14.43 -7.01
C HIS A 13 -8.85 13.38 -6.11
N LEU A 14 -8.57 12.19 -6.65
CA LEU A 14 -7.90 11.11 -5.90
C LEU A 14 -6.55 11.55 -5.32
N GLU A 15 -5.71 12.19 -6.11
CA GLU A 15 -4.38 12.64 -5.69
C GLU A 15 -4.43 13.72 -4.59
N ASN A 16 -5.47 14.57 -4.59
CA ASN A 16 -5.57 15.70 -3.66
C ASN A 16 -6.41 15.41 -2.41
N THR A 17 -7.38 14.49 -2.47
CA THR A 17 -8.34 14.26 -1.37
C THR A 17 -8.24 12.88 -0.75
N VAL A 18 -7.76 11.88 -1.49
CA VAL A 18 -7.67 10.49 -1.01
C VAL A 18 -6.22 10.11 -0.68
N MET A 19 -5.27 10.47 -1.54
CA MET A 19 -3.83 10.20 -1.35
C MET A 19 -3.17 11.27 -0.47
N VAL A 20 -3.72 11.49 0.71
CA VAL A 20 -3.30 12.55 1.64
C VAL A 20 -2.09 12.16 2.49
N ASP A 21 -1.72 10.87 2.48
CA ASP A 21 -0.53 10.36 3.18
C ASP A 21 0.70 10.43 2.27
N ARG A 22 1.88 10.51 2.89
CA ARG A 22 3.15 10.32 2.19
C ARG A 22 3.63 8.90 2.45
N VAL A 23 3.68 8.09 1.39
CA VAL A 23 4.10 6.70 1.47
C VAL A 23 5.47 6.55 0.84
N ARG A 24 6.28 5.64 1.39
CA ARG A 24 7.61 5.30 0.90
C ARG A 24 7.60 3.86 0.40
N ILE A 25 8.14 3.67 -0.80
CA ILE A 25 8.43 2.35 -1.38
C ILE A 25 9.95 2.17 -1.33
N SER A 26 10.41 1.08 -0.71
CA SER A 26 11.82 0.72 -0.66
C SER A 26 12.05 -0.69 -1.20
N ARG A 27 13.15 -0.89 -1.93
CA ARG A 27 13.52 -2.17 -2.51
C ARG A 27 14.65 -2.78 -1.71
N PRO A 28 14.46 -3.94 -1.07
CA PRO A 28 15.54 -4.69 -0.45
C PRO A 28 16.64 -5.02 -1.48
N THR A 29 17.90 -4.71 -1.17
CA THR A 29 19.04 -4.88 -2.09
C THR A 29 20.08 -5.89 -1.62
N GLY A 30 19.88 -6.52 -0.46
CA GLY A 30 20.85 -7.50 0.06
C GLY A 30 20.34 -8.28 1.28
N THR A 31 21.29 -8.83 2.04
CA THR A 31 21.03 -9.57 3.27
C THR A 31 21.26 -8.69 4.50
N PRO A 32 20.53 -8.92 5.60
CA PRO A 32 20.79 -8.22 6.84
C PRO A 32 22.21 -8.56 7.34
N GLN A 33 22.91 -7.56 7.86
CA GLN A 33 24.27 -7.72 8.39
C GLN A 33 24.20 -8.19 9.84
N LEU A 34 25.00 -9.19 10.21
CA LEU A 34 25.13 -9.62 11.60
C LEU A 34 25.99 -8.62 12.36
N ASP A 35 25.43 -8.05 13.41
CA ASP A 35 26.21 -7.33 14.41
C ASP A 35 26.94 -8.35 15.30
N VAL A 36 28.27 -8.34 15.23
CA VAL A 36 29.12 -9.30 15.95
C VAL A 36 29.19 -9.04 17.45
N GLU A 37 28.85 -7.83 17.90
CA GLU A 37 28.85 -7.47 19.33
C GLU A 37 27.54 -7.88 20.01
N THR A 38 26.41 -7.68 19.32
CA THR A 38 25.08 -8.00 19.87
C THR A 38 24.58 -9.38 19.46
N GLY A 39 25.14 -9.98 18.41
CA GLY A 39 24.63 -11.22 17.81
C GLY A 39 23.30 -11.07 17.08
N LEU A 40 22.81 -9.83 16.89
CA LEU A 40 21.53 -9.55 16.23
C LEU A 40 21.74 -9.23 14.75
N LEU A 41 20.74 -9.58 13.93
CA LEU A 41 20.70 -9.15 12.55
C LEU A 41 20.22 -7.70 12.48
N GLY A 42 20.99 -6.86 11.79
CA GLY A 42 20.60 -5.49 11.45
C GLY A 42 19.48 -5.45 10.41
N PRO A 43 19.01 -4.25 10.04
CA PRO A 43 17.99 -4.10 9.01
C PRO A 43 18.49 -4.59 7.65
N ILE A 44 17.56 -5.10 6.84
CA ILE A 44 17.85 -5.44 5.45
C ILE A 44 18.16 -4.14 4.68
N PRO A 45 19.32 -4.01 4.02
CA PRO A 45 19.63 -2.86 3.18
C PRO A 45 18.55 -2.68 2.11
N ALA A 46 18.10 -1.44 1.92
CA ALA A 46 17.08 -1.13 0.94
C ALA A 46 17.28 0.24 0.31
N ASP A 47 16.99 0.34 -0.98
CA ASP A 47 17.01 1.59 -1.74
C ASP A 47 15.60 2.18 -1.77
N VAL A 48 15.47 3.50 -1.61
CA VAL A 48 14.18 4.17 -1.78
C VAL A 48 13.85 4.25 -3.27
N VAL A 49 12.80 3.54 -3.69
CA VAL A 49 12.30 3.52 -5.06
C VAL A 49 11.46 4.76 -5.33
N TRP A 50 10.63 5.14 -4.35
CA TRP A 50 9.75 6.28 -4.46
C TRP A 50 9.26 6.73 -3.09
N GLU A 51 9.02 8.02 -2.96
CA GLU A 51 8.36 8.60 -1.80
C GLU A 51 7.47 9.76 -2.26
N GLY A 52 6.18 9.69 -1.93
CA GLY A 52 5.22 10.68 -2.40
C GLY A 52 3.79 10.41 -1.92
N ASN A 53 2.84 11.14 -2.48
CA ASN A 53 1.42 11.05 -2.11
C ASN A 53 0.86 9.67 -2.45
N GLY A 54 0.31 8.98 -1.46
CA GLY A 54 -0.34 7.70 -1.66
C GLY A 54 -1.32 7.40 -0.54
N ALA A 55 -1.91 6.20 -0.58
CA ALA A 55 -2.75 5.69 0.49
C ALA A 55 -2.51 4.20 0.67
N VAL A 56 -2.54 3.74 1.92
CA VAL A 56 -2.61 2.32 2.25
C VAL A 56 -4.00 2.04 2.81
N LEU A 57 -4.76 1.19 2.13
CA LEU A 57 -6.10 0.80 2.53
C LEU A 57 -6.08 -0.62 3.10
N SER A 58 -6.76 -0.87 4.22
CA SER A 58 -7.07 -2.23 4.66
C SER A 58 -8.29 -2.76 3.90
N ALA A 59 -8.29 -4.05 3.55
CA ALA A 59 -9.47 -4.71 2.99
C ALA A 59 -10.59 -4.94 4.04
N HIS A 60 -10.34 -4.65 5.31
CA HIS A 60 -11.23 -5.00 6.44
C HIS A 60 -12.50 -4.15 6.60
N GLY A 61 -12.87 -3.36 5.58
CA GLY A 61 -14.24 -2.85 5.45
C GLY A 61 -15.25 -3.92 5.03
N LEU A 62 -14.82 -5.01 4.39
CA LEU A 62 -15.70 -6.04 3.83
C LEU A 62 -16.43 -6.88 4.89
N ALA A 63 -15.76 -7.32 5.96
CA ALA A 63 -16.35 -8.12 7.04
C ALA A 63 -17.44 -7.37 7.86
N ALA A 64 -17.40 -6.04 7.86
CA ALA A 64 -18.42 -5.23 8.53
C ALA A 64 -19.75 -5.21 7.75
N VAL A 65 -19.71 -5.33 6.42
CA VAL A 65 -20.91 -5.44 5.57
C VAL A 65 -21.47 -6.86 5.59
N GLU A 66 -20.63 -7.89 5.70
CA GLU A 66 -21.09 -9.29 5.84
C GLU A 66 -22.03 -9.50 7.04
N ASN A 67 -21.74 -8.85 8.18
CA ASN A 67 -22.60 -8.86 9.37
C ASN A 67 -23.96 -8.16 9.17
N LEU A 68 -24.08 -7.29 8.17
CA LEU A 68 -25.29 -6.51 7.89
C LEU A 68 -26.26 -7.24 6.93
N VAL A 69 -25.77 -8.12 6.06
CA VAL A 69 -26.54 -8.72 4.95
C VAL A 69 -26.61 -10.26 4.97
N GLY A 70 -25.93 -10.92 5.92
CA GLY A 70 -26.13 -12.34 6.22
C GLY A 70 -25.69 -13.33 5.13
N GLY A 71 -24.85 -12.90 4.20
CA GLY A 71 -24.28 -13.73 3.15
C GLY A 71 -22.82 -14.03 3.41
N LYS A 72 -22.45 -15.32 3.45
CA LYS A 72 -21.06 -15.77 3.53
C LYS A 72 -20.54 -15.92 2.10
N TRP A 73 -19.83 -14.92 1.59
CA TRP A 73 -19.30 -14.96 0.22
C TRP A 73 -17.82 -14.61 0.24
N LEU A 74 -16.99 -15.66 0.11
CA LEU A 74 -15.56 -15.71 -0.25
C LEU A 74 -14.63 -16.22 0.88
N ASP A 75 -13.72 -17.11 0.50
CA ASP A 75 -12.59 -17.58 1.31
C ASP A 75 -11.58 -16.44 1.47
N ASP A 76 -11.78 -15.59 2.48
CA ASP A 76 -11.08 -14.29 2.65
C ASP A 76 -10.24 -14.25 3.95
N THR A 77 -9.27 -15.16 4.08
CA THR A 77 -8.41 -15.25 5.30
C THR A 77 -7.13 -14.44 5.25
N ALA A 78 -6.91 -13.60 4.25
CA ALA A 78 -5.74 -12.73 4.20
C ALA A 78 -6.19 -11.29 4.41
N SER A 79 -5.60 -10.63 5.39
CA SER A 79 -5.77 -9.20 5.62
C SER A 79 -5.11 -8.46 4.47
N TRP A 80 -5.76 -8.40 3.31
CA TRP A 80 -5.19 -7.76 2.14
C TRP A 80 -5.13 -6.26 2.38
N TYR A 81 -3.98 -5.66 2.10
CA TYR A 81 -3.85 -4.22 2.01
C TYR A 81 -3.68 -3.81 0.55
N GLY A 82 -4.11 -2.60 0.23
CA GLY A 82 -3.92 -2.00 -1.08
C GLY A 82 -3.08 -0.74 -0.97
N LEU A 83 -1.96 -0.69 -1.69
CA LEU A 83 -1.27 0.56 -1.95
C LEU A 83 -1.93 1.24 -3.14
N ILE A 84 -2.36 2.49 -2.95
CA ILE A 84 -2.80 3.38 -4.02
C ILE A 84 -1.72 4.43 -4.26
N THR A 85 -1.29 4.58 -5.52
CA THR A 85 -0.35 5.63 -5.95
C THR A 85 -0.82 6.33 -7.23
N PRO A 86 -0.33 7.56 -7.50
CA PRO A 86 -0.53 8.23 -8.78
C PRO A 86 0.01 7.42 -9.96
N LEU A 87 -0.52 7.65 -11.17
CA LEU A 87 -0.08 6.91 -12.37
C LEU A 87 1.39 7.19 -12.74
N HIS A 88 1.91 8.35 -12.35
CA HIS A 88 3.29 8.73 -12.58
C HIS A 88 4.27 8.10 -11.57
N ALA A 89 3.77 7.51 -10.47
CA ALA A 89 4.61 6.76 -9.55
C ALA A 89 5.13 5.49 -10.25
N PRO A 90 6.37 5.06 -9.96
CA PRO A 90 6.88 3.81 -10.50
C PRO A 90 6.07 2.63 -9.97
N LEU A 91 5.94 1.58 -10.78
CA LEU A 91 5.32 0.33 -10.35
C LEU A 91 6.16 -0.33 -9.26
N PRO A 92 5.59 -0.58 -8.06
CA PRO A 92 6.24 -1.44 -7.08
C PRO A 92 6.51 -2.82 -7.69
N GLN A 93 7.62 -3.42 -7.33
CA GLN A 93 7.94 -4.81 -7.67
C GLN A 93 7.58 -5.73 -6.51
N ARG A 94 7.34 -7.01 -6.82
CA ARG A 94 7.16 -8.04 -5.79
C ARG A 94 8.36 -8.00 -4.82
N GLY A 95 8.07 -7.91 -3.53
CA GLY A 95 9.10 -7.81 -2.48
C GLY A 95 9.50 -6.38 -2.10
N ASP A 96 9.09 -5.36 -2.86
CA ASP A 96 9.25 -3.98 -2.42
C ASP A 96 8.44 -3.77 -1.13
N ARG A 97 9.02 -3.01 -0.21
CA ARG A 97 8.43 -2.66 1.08
C ARG A 97 7.74 -1.33 0.99
N VAL A 98 6.58 -1.24 1.62
CA VAL A 98 5.74 -0.06 1.66
C VAL A 98 5.57 0.35 3.11
N GLU A 99 5.75 1.64 3.40
CA GLU A 99 5.48 2.23 4.70
C GLU A 99 4.79 3.59 4.52
N VAL A 100 3.98 3.98 5.50
CA VAL A 100 3.42 5.33 5.57
C VAL A 100 4.43 6.21 6.31
N ALA A 101 5.24 6.95 5.55
CA ALA A 101 6.29 7.82 6.09
C ALA A 101 5.70 9.04 6.83
N VAL A 102 4.59 9.59 6.34
CA VAL A 102 3.81 10.64 7.01
C VAL A 102 2.34 10.31 6.86
N SER A 103 1.64 10.13 7.99
CA SER A 103 0.19 9.96 7.98
C SER A 103 -0.50 11.29 8.28
N SER A 104 -1.54 11.57 7.50
CA SER A 104 -2.52 12.64 7.70
C SER A 104 -3.60 12.26 8.72
N SER A 105 -3.73 10.97 9.06
CA SER A 105 -4.69 10.47 10.04
C SER A 105 -4.25 10.77 11.47
N SER A 106 -5.19 11.22 12.30
CA SER A 106 -4.96 11.44 13.73
C SER A 106 -4.89 10.16 14.57
N THR A 107 -5.29 9.01 14.00
CA THR A 107 -5.35 7.73 14.73
C THR A 107 -4.01 7.01 14.83
N GLY A 108 -3.02 7.38 14.00
CA GLY A 108 -1.70 6.74 13.97
C GLY A 108 -1.70 5.25 13.60
N GLY A 109 -2.81 4.70 13.10
CA GLY A 109 -2.97 3.25 12.86
C GLY A 109 -2.03 2.64 11.81
N THR A 110 -1.27 3.46 11.08
CA THR A 110 -0.26 3.05 10.09
C THR A 110 1.18 3.21 10.61
N ALA A 111 1.37 3.84 11.77
CA ALA A 111 2.71 4.16 12.29
C ALA A 111 3.50 2.88 12.62
N GLY A 112 4.72 2.81 12.10
CA GLY A 112 5.64 1.68 12.33
C GLY A 112 5.27 0.38 11.61
N ARG A 113 4.21 0.39 10.79
CA ARG A 113 3.77 -0.79 10.02
C ARG A 113 4.45 -0.79 8.66
N VAL A 114 4.81 -1.99 8.23
CA VAL A 114 5.45 -2.22 6.94
C VAL A 114 4.66 -3.28 6.20
N TRP A 115 4.46 -3.05 4.91
CA TRP A 115 3.85 -4.00 4.01
C TRP A 115 4.82 -4.42 2.93
N GLN A 116 4.58 -5.57 2.32
CA GLN A 116 5.31 -6.07 1.18
C GLN A 116 4.39 -6.15 -0.03
N ALA A 117 4.84 -5.61 -1.17
CA ALA A 117 4.15 -5.76 -2.44
C ALA A 117 4.16 -7.22 -2.90
N LEU A 118 2.97 -7.75 -3.20
CA LEU A 118 2.80 -9.14 -3.63
C LEU A 118 3.06 -9.33 -5.12
N ASP A 119 2.62 -8.38 -5.93
CA ASP A 119 2.78 -8.40 -7.38
C ASP A 119 2.99 -6.98 -7.88
N PRO A 120 3.63 -6.80 -9.06
CA PRO A 120 3.53 -5.55 -9.78
C PRO A 120 2.05 -5.18 -9.96
N ALA A 121 1.71 -3.91 -9.72
CA ALA A 121 0.33 -3.41 -9.62
C ALA A 121 -0.66 -4.06 -10.59
N GLU A 122 -1.93 -4.14 -10.18
CA GLU A 122 -2.98 -4.76 -10.99
C GLU A 122 -3.03 -4.17 -12.40
N ALA A 123 -2.99 -5.04 -13.42
CA ALA A 123 -3.09 -4.62 -14.81
C ALA A 123 -4.54 -4.20 -15.11
N SER A 124 -4.75 -2.92 -15.42
CA SER A 124 -6.07 -2.38 -15.78
C SER A 124 -6.00 -1.63 -17.12
N THR A 125 -7.07 -1.73 -17.91
CA THR A 125 -7.24 -0.97 -19.16
C THR A 125 -7.87 0.41 -18.93
N VAL A 126 -8.32 0.69 -17.70
CA VAL A 126 -8.83 2.00 -17.27
C VAL A 126 -8.09 2.40 -16.01
N GLU A 127 -7.22 3.40 -16.12
CA GLU A 127 -6.33 3.80 -15.04
C GLU A 127 -6.61 5.24 -14.56
N VAL A 128 -7.00 5.37 -13.30
CA VAL A 128 -7.08 6.64 -12.55
C VAL A 128 -6.08 6.70 -11.39
N ALA A 129 -5.63 5.54 -10.92
CA ALA A 129 -4.55 5.36 -9.96
C ALA A 129 -3.98 3.95 -10.13
N ARG A 130 -2.76 3.72 -9.63
CA ARG A 130 -2.17 2.38 -9.54
C ARG A 130 -2.60 1.75 -8.22
N ILE A 131 -3.03 0.50 -8.28
CA ILE A 131 -3.37 -0.29 -7.09
C ILE A 131 -2.45 -1.50 -7.02
N THR A 132 -1.70 -1.62 -5.93
CA THR A 132 -0.79 -2.73 -5.69
C THR A 132 -1.25 -3.51 -4.47
N ARG A 133 -1.36 -4.83 -4.62
CA ARG A 133 -1.69 -5.71 -3.50
C ARG A 133 -0.51 -5.82 -2.55
N LEU A 134 -0.83 -5.76 -1.27
CA LEU A 134 0.11 -5.76 -0.18
C LEU A 134 -0.27 -6.83 0.84
N ASP A 135 0.74 -7.45 1.42
CA ASP A 135 0.62 -8.17 2.69
C ASP A 135 1.40 -7.42 3.77
N GLU A 136 0.81 -7.32 4.96
CA GLU A 136 1.51 -6.74 6.11
C GLU A 136 2.59 -7.70 6.59
N ILE A 137 3.79 -7.16 6.82
CA ILE A 137 4.90 -7.91 7.37
C ILE A 137 5.21 -7.38 8.76
N THR A 138 5.23 -8.29 9.74
CA THR A 138 5.76 -7.96 11.06
C THR A 138 7.27 -8.03 10.97
N PRO A 139 8.01 -6.94 11.27
CA PRO A 139 9.45 -7.05 11.46
C PRO A 139 9.73 -8.06 12.59
N PRO A 140 10.80 -8.88 12.48
CA PRO A 140 11.17 -9.85 13.50
C PRO A 140 11.47 -9.21 14.86
#